data_AF-A0A4Q0SWB0-F1
#
_entry.id   AF-A0A4Q0SWB0-F1
#
_cell.length_a   1.000
_cell.length_b   1.000
_cell.length_c   1.000
_cell.angle_alpha   90.00
_cell.angle_beta   90.00
_cell.angle_gamma   90.00
#
_symmetry.space_group_name_H-M   'P 1'
#
loop_
_entity.id
_entity.type
_entity.pdbx_description
1 polymer ?
#
loop_
_entity_poly.entity_id
_entity_poly.type
_entity_poly.pdbx_seq_one_letter_code
_entity_poly.pdbx_strand_id
1 'polypeptide(L)'
;MLVRYLEHRRTFGNKRGPLFLSESRLNYSDPISIWSWSKIVLRIARRAGVERFSTHTLRHLCLTDLAHAGWDIHEIASFAGHRSVQTRCSISISVDATFR
;
A
#
# COMPACT_ATOMS: atom_id res chain seq x y z
N MET A 1 5.31 9.24 13.80
CA MET A 1 5.62 9.43 12.36
C MET A 1 4.51 10.17 11.62
N LEU A 2 3.23 9.77 11.71
CA LEU A 2 2.12 10.48 11.05
C LEU A 2 1.93 11.92 11.54
N VAL A 3 1.92 12.15 12.87
CA VAL A 3 1.75 13.50 13.44
C VAL A 3 2.80 14.48 12.91
N ARG A 4 4.07 14.07 12.89
CA ARG A 4 5.18 14.86 12.31
C ARG A 4 4.96 15.21 10.84
N TYR A 5 4.42 14.28 10.05
CA TYR A 5 4.07 14.57 8.66
C TYR A 5 2.93 15.59 8.56
N LEU A 6 1.91 15.49 9.39
CA LEU A 6 0.79 16.44 9.41
C LEU A 6 1.24 17.85 9.82
N GLU A 7 2.17 17.96 10.77
CA GLU A 7 2.80 19.23 11.16
C GLU A 7 3.61 19.83 10.00
N HIS A 8 4.47 19.03 9.36
CA HIS A 8 5.24 19.44 8.19
C HIS A 8 4.33 19.90 7.04
N ARG A 9 3.29 19.11 6.73
CA ARG A 9 2.30 19.43 5.68
C ARG A 9 1.67 20.80 5.88
N ARG A 10 1.36 21.19 7.12
CA ARG A 10 0.74 22.50 7.41
C ARG A 10 1.63 23.67 7.00
N THR A 11 2.95 23.49 6.91
CA THR A 11 3.88 24.55 6.50
C THR A 11 3.78 24.92 5.02
N PHE A 12 3.27 24.02 4.16
CA PHE A 12 3.17 24.26 2.71
C PHE A 12 1.80 24.00 2.11
N GLY A 13 0.93 23.23 2.77
CA GLY A 13 -0.42 22.96 2.32
C GLY A 13 -1.40 22.87 3.49
N ASN A 14 -2.22 23.91 3.67
CA ASN A 14 -3.25 23.94 4.72
C ASN A 14 -4.69 23.73 4.17
N LYS A 15 -4.83 23.43 2.88
CA LYS A 15 -6.12 23.15 2.27
C LYS A 15 -6.66 21.79 2.72
N ARG A 16 -7.96 21.74 3.01
CA ARG A 16 -8.72 20.48 3.11
C ARG A 16 -8.68 19.79 1.74
N GLY A 17 -8.42 18.49 1.72
CA GLY A 17 -8.22 17.75 0.47
C GLY A 17 -7.23 16.59 0.64
N PRO A 18 -6.54 16.18 -0.45
CA PRO A 18 -5.63 15.04 -0.45
C PRO A 18 -4.58 15.11 0.65
N LEU A 19 -4.35 13.98 1.31
CA LEU A 19 -3.44 13.90 2.46
C LEU A 19 -1.99 14.08 2.04
N PHE A 20 -1.58 13.39 0.97
CA PHE A 20 -0.21 13.41 0.47
C PHE A 20 -0.03 14.44 -0.65
N LEU A 21 0.80 15.43 -0.37
CA LEU A 21 1.11 16.53 -1.28
C LEU A 21 2.54 16.41 -1.81
N SER A 22 2.76 16.93 -3.01
CA SER A 22 4.05 16.99 -3.69
C SER A 22 4.85 18.21 -3.22
N GLU A 23 6.11 17.96 -2.86
CA GLU A 23 7.10 19.02 -2.54
C GLU A 23 8.00 19.36 -3.74
N SER A 24 7.72 18.79 -4.92
CA SER A 24 8.45 19.10 -6.15
C SER A 24 8.16 20.53 -6.60
N ARG A 25 9.20 21.24 -7.07
CA ARG A 25 9.08 22.63 -7.55
C ARG A 25 8.02 22.84 -8.63
N LEU A 26 7.82 21.85 -9.49
CA LEU A 26 6.87 21.94 -10.62
C LEU A 26 5.41 21.79 -10.21
N ASN A 27 5.14 20.99 -9.17
CA ASN A 27 3.78 20.62 -8.73
C ASN A 27 3.71 20.80 -7.21
N TYR A 28 4.11 21.98 -6.73
CA TYR A 28 4.28 22.21 -5.31
C TYR A 28 2.92 22.33 -4.64
N SER A 29 2.71 21.58 -3.56
CA SER A 29 1.45 21.48 -2.82
C SER A 29 0.26 20.86 -3.57
N ASP A 30 0.51 20.31 -4.76
CA ASP A 30 -0.48 19.51 -5.49
C ASP A 30 -0.53 18.07 -4.94
N PRO A 31 -1.64 17.34 -5.13
CA PRO A 31 -1.73 15.93 -4.76
C PRO A 31 -0.67 15.08 -5.47
N ILE A 32 -0.09 14.11 -4.77
CA ILE A 32 0.84 13.17 -5.43
C ILE A 32 0.09 12.34 -6.48
N SER A 33 0.73 12.14 -7.63
CA SER A 33 0.21 11.25 -8.66
C SER A 33 0.57 9.79 -8.38
N ILE A 34 -0.15 8.86 -9.01
CA ILE A 34 0.16 7.43 -8.99
C ILE A 34 1.60 7.18 -9.47
N TRP A 35 2.06 7.93 -10.48
CA TRP A 35 3.44 7.86 -10.97
C TRP A 35 4.48 8.26 -9.91
N SER A 36 4.20 9.32 -9.15
CA SER A 36 5.08 9.73 -8.04
C SER A 36 5.15 8.65 -6.96
N TRP A 37 4.00 8.04 -6.63
CA TRP A 37 3.95 6.93 -5.70
C TRP A 37 4.75 5.71 -6.18
N SER A 38 4.57 5.27 -7.43
CA SER A 38 5.34 4.17 -8.01
C SER A 38 6.85 4.42 -7.98
N LYS A 39 7.29 5.65 -8.23
CA LYS A 39 8.71 6.03 -8.13
C LYS A 39 9.25 5.98 -6.70
N ILE A 40 8.45 6.41 -5.73
CA ILE A 40 8.81 6.35 -4.30
C ILE A 40 8.99 4.88 -3.89
N VAL A 41 8.02 4.02 -4.22
CA VAL A 41 8.07 2.58 -3.93
C VAL A 41 9.29 1.92 -4.58
N LEU A 42 9.56 2.22 -5.85
CA LEU A 42 10.75 1.71 -6.54
C LEU A 42 12.06 2.16 -5.88
N ARG A 43 12.13 3.42 -5.42
CA ARG A 43 13.31 3.93 -4.71
C ARG A 43 13.51 3.22 -3.36
N ILE A 44 12.43 2.94 -2.64
CA ILE A 44 12.49 2.18 -1.38
C ILE A 44 13.00 0.76 -1.67
N ALA A 45 12.44 0.08 -2.66
CA ALA A 45 12.86 -1.27 -3.06
C ALA A 45 14.35 -1.34 -3.40
N ARG A 46 14.83 -0.40 -4.22
CA ARG A 46 16.26 -0.29 -4.58
C ARG A 46 17.15 -0.08 -3.37
N ARG A 47 16.74 0.80 -2.44
CA ARG A 47 17.50 1.05 -1.20
C ARG A 47 17.51 -0.16 -0.26
N ALA A 48 16.45 -0.96 -0.29
CA ALA A 48 16.33 -2.19 0.49
C ALA A 48 16.98 -3.41 -0.20
N GLY A 49 17.46 -3.27 -1.44
CA GLY A 49 18.02 -4.39 -2.21
C GLY A 49 16.99 -5.43 -2.64
N VAL A 50 15.71 -5.09 -2.67
CA VAL A 50 14.62 -6.02 -3.00
C VAL A 50 14.29 -5.94 -4.49
N GLU A 51 14.41 -7.07 -5.19
CA GLU A 51 14.03 -7.20 -6.59
C GLU A 51 12.51 -7.41 -6.75
N ARG A 52 11.96 -7.05 -7.92
CA ARG A 52 10.54 -7.28 -8.31
C ARG A 52 9.49 -6.72 -7.32
N PHE A 53 9.83 -5.65 -6.62
CA PHE A 53 8.92 -4.99 -5.70
C PHE A 53 8.04 -3.95 -6.41
N SER A 54 6.72 -4.08 -6.23
CA SER A 54 5.71 -3.19 -6.80
C SER A 54 4.86 -2.52 -5.73
N THR A 55 4.02 -1.57 -6.12
CA THR A 55 3.03 -0.93 -5.24
C THR A 55 2.03 -1.92 -4.63
N HIS A 56 1.79 -3.06 -5.29
CA HIS A 56 0.86 -4.10 -4.81
C HIS A 56 1.53 -5.19 -3.97
N THR A 57 2.86 -5.29 -3.99
CA THR A 57 3.60 -6.34 -3.27
C THR A 57 3.31 -6.33 -1.77
N LEU A 58 3.37 -5.16 -1.13
CA LEU A 58 3.06 -5.04 0.31
C LEU A 58 1.62 -5.40 0.64
N ARG A 59 0.67 -5.08 -0.25
CA ARG A 59 -0.73 -5.45 -0.06
C ARG A 59 -0.89 -6.97 -0.08
N HIS A 60 -0.27 -7.65 -1.04
CA HIS A 60 -0.29 -9.11 -1.10
C HIS A 60 0.34 -9.73 0.14
N LEU A 61 1.51 -9.23 0.57
CA LEU A 61 2.16 -9.70 1.79
C LEU A 61 1.26 -9.55 3.02
N CYS A 62 0.66 -8.38 3.22
CA CYS A 62 -0.25 -8.15 4.34
C CYS A 62 -1.45 -9.11 4.33
N LEU A 63 -2.05 -9.38 3.17
CA LEU A 63 -3.16 -10.33 3.06
C LEU A 63 -2.71 -11.77 3.32
N THR A 64 -1.53 -12.16 2.85
CA THR A 64 -0.92 -13.46 3.15
C THR A 64 -0.63 -13.61 4.64
N ASP A 65 -0.08 -12.58 5.28
CA ASP A 65 0.22 -12.60 6.73
C ASP A 65 -1.06 -12.71 7.56
N LEU A 66 -2.14 -12.03 7.15
CA LEU A 66 -3.44 -12.17 7.81
C LEU A 66 -4.01 -13.59 7.67
N ALA A 67 -3.87 -14.20 6.49
CA ALA A 67 -4.27 -15.58 6.28
C ALA A 67 -3.44 -16.55 7.16
N HIS A 68 -2.14 -16.34 7.27
CA HIS A 68 -1.27 -17.12 8.17
C HIS A 68 -1.60 -16.91 9.65
N ALA A 69 -2.11 -15.74 10.03
CA ALA A 69 -2.58 -15.45 11.39
C ALA A 69 -3.94 -16.11 11.71
N GLY A 70 -4.51 -16.90 10.78
CA GLY A 70 -5.74 -17.66 10.98
C GLY A 70 -7.01 -16.83 10.80
N TRP A 71 -6.94 -15.67 10.13
CA TRP A 71 -8.12 -14.87 9.82
C TRP A 71 -9.00 -15.56 8.78
N ASP A 72 -10.31 -15.40 8.92
CA ASP A 72 -11.26 -15.95 7.96
C ASP A 72 -11.18 -15.21 6.61
N ILE A 73 -11.37 -15.95 5.51
CA ILE A 73 -11.25 -15.41 4.16
C ILE A 73 -12.24 -14.29 3.87
N HIS A 74 -13.44 -14.31 4.49
CA HIS A 74 -14.43 -13.26 4.36
C HIS A 74 -14.01 -11.98 5.11
N GLU A 75 -13.36 -12.11 6.26
CA GLU A 75 -12.80 -10.99 7.01
C GLU A 75 -11.65 -10.33 6.25
N ILE A 76 -10.75 -11.14 5.67
CA ILE A 76 -9.66 -10.67 4.83
C ILE A 76 -10.20 -9.95 3.57
N ALA A 77 -11.23 -10.50 2.92
CA ALA A 77 -11.86 -9.88 1.76
C ALA A 77 -12.53 -8.53 2.09
N SER A 78 -13.19 -8.45 3.25
CA SER A 78 -13.80 -7.22 3.76
C SER A 78 -12.72 -6.18 4.08
N PHE A 79 -11.64 -6.58 4.75
CA PHE A 79 -10.47 -5.73 5.03
C PHE A 79 -9.80 -5.21 3.75
N ALA A 80 -9.71 -6.07 2.73
CA ALA A 80 -9.22 -5.69 1.42
C ALA A 80 -10.18 -4.71 0.70
N GLY A 81 -11.42 -4.52 1.16
CA GLY A 81 -12.42 -3.69 0.49
C GLY A 81 -12.96 -4.31 -0.78
N HIS A 82 -12.90 -5.64 -0.90
CA HIS A 82 -13.41 -6.36 -2.05
C HIS A 82 -14.92 -6.57 -1.89
N ARG A 83 -15.73 -6.00 -2.80
CA ARG A 83 -17.19 -6.25 -2.85
C ARG A 83 -17.56 -7.66 -3.32
N SER A 84 -16.61 -8.40 -3.90
CA SER A 84 -16.72 -9.84 -4.15
C SER A 84 -15.37 -10.50 -3.90
N VAL A 85 -15.40 -11.67 -3.26
CA VAL A 85 -14.21 -12.51 -2.93
C VAL A 85 -13.41 -12.90 -4.20
N GLN A 86 -14.01 -12.72 -5.37
CA GLN A 86 -13.49 -13.13 -6.68
C GLN A 86 -12.62 -12.07 -7.38
N THR A 87 -12.50 -10.86 -6.82
CA THR A 87 -11.70 -9.80 -7.47
C THR A 87 -10.21 -9.98 -7.18
N ARG A 88 -9.59 -10.86 -7.98
CA ARG A 88 -8.14 -11.00 -8.16
C ARG A 88 -7.34 -11.30 -6.89
N CYS A 89 -7.75 -12.37 -6.20
CA CYS A 89 -6.87 -13.13 -5.30
C CYS A 89 -5.98 -14.06 -6.16
N SER A 90 -5.14 -13.51 -7.04
CA SER A 90 -4.03 -14.25 -7.66
C SER A 90 -2.78 -14.07 -6.81
N ILE A 91 -2.94 -14.28 -5.51
CA ILE A 91 -1.85 -14.76 -4.67
C ILE A 91 -1.93 -16.26 -4.89
N SER A 92 -0.93 -16.84 -5.54
CA SER A 92 -0.71 -18.28 -5.47
C SER A 92 -0.43 -18.60 -4.01
N ILE A 93 -1.48 -18.70 -3.21
CA ILE A 93 -1.43 -19.42 -1.95
C ILE A 93 -1.29 -20.86 -2.43
N SER A 94 -0.05 -21.32 -2.57
CA SER A 94 0.21 -22.75 -2.42
C SER A 94 -0.22 -23.07 -0.99
N VAL A 95 -1.51 -23.34 -0.82
CA VAL A 95 -2.05 -24.03 0.35
C VAL A 95 -1.59 -25.47 0.20
N ASP A 96 -0.29 -25.68 0.30
CA ASP A 96 0.29 -26.99 0.55
C ASP A 96 0.34 -27.14 2.08
N ALA A 97 -0.87 -27.19 2.64
CA ALA A 97 -1.13 -27.54 4.03
C ALA A 97 -2.34 -28.46 3.99
N THR A 98 -2.03 -29.67 3.55
CA THR A 98 -2.62 -30.94 3.99
C THR A 98 -3.78 -30.75 4.96
N PHE A 99 -4.99 -30.91 4.45
CA PHE A 99 -6.11 -31.38 5.24
C PHE A 99 -5.74 -32.77 5.78
N ARG A 100 -5.33 -32.82 7.04
CA ARG A 100 -5.39 -33.98 7.94
C ARG A 100 -5.69 -33.49 9.34
#